data_AF-A0A968V3A1-F1
#
_entry.id   AF-A0A968V3A1-F1
#
_cell.length_a   1.000
_cell.length_b   1.000
_cell.length_c   1.000
_cell.angle_alpha   90.00
_cell.angle_beta   90.00
_cell.angle_gamma   90.00
#
_symmetry.space_group_name_H-M   'P 1'
#
loop_
_entity.id
_entity.type
_entity.pdbx_description
1 polymer ?
#
loop_
_entity_poly.entity_id
_entity_poly.type
_entity_poly.pdbx_seq_one_letter_code
_entity_poly.pdbx_strand_id
1 'polypeptide(L)'
;MPKEDGCRNNFFYTHLLTPNGIETFSQSISSNIITDVGVGQAVFTPDGTKYIVTQGDNFDEPFLLDIYDFERCTGKLSNKKQIVSLVATRDNGGSGVVVSPNSRFVYVTMWQKIIQYDLWADDIKASEVVVAEYDGFVATFPTGFLYPQLAPDGRIYICTTNSTR
;
A
#
# COMPACT_ATOMS: atom_id res chain seq x y z
N MET A 1 22.56 7.68 23.44
CA MET A 1 22.16 8.95 22.78
C MET A 1 20.66 8.87 22.55
N PRO A 2 19.87 9.87 22.94
CA PRO A 2 18.45 9.91 22.59
C PRO A 2 18.36 10.01 21.07
N LYS A 3 17.53 9.16 20.44
CA LYS A 3 17.15 9.38 19.04
C LYS A 3 16.43 10.72 18.99
N GLU A 4 16.95 11.66 18.21
CA GLU A 4 16.22 12.88 17.90
C GLU A 4 14.88 12.46 17.28
N ASP A 5 13.78 13.00 17.82
CA ASP A 5 12.46 12.86 17.25
C ASP A 5 12.50 13.53 15.86
N GLY A 6 12.73 12.73 14.82
CA GLY A 6 12.60 13.16 13.44
C GLY A 6 11.21 13.73 13.22
N CYS A 7 11.11 14.73 12.34
CA CYS A 7 9.87 15.42 12.06
C CYS A 7 8.84 14.44 11.50
N ARG A 8 8.02 13.87 12.39
CA ARG A 8 6.81 13.08 12.09
C ARG A 8 5.78 13.98 11.40
N ASN A 9 6.01 14.28 10.14
CA ASN A 9 5.22 15.22 9.38
C ASN A 9 4.10 14.49 8.66
N ASN A 10 2.90 14.59 9.23
CA ASN A 10 1.65 14.10 8.65
C ASN A 10 1.15 14.97 7.47
N PHE A 11 2.07 15.61 6.74
CA PHE A 11 1.77 16.53 5.65
C PHE A 11 1.82 15.84 4.30
N PHE A 12 0.71 15.90 3.57
CA PHE A 12 0.67 15.55 2.15
C PHE A 12 0.83 16.83 1.34
N TYR A 13 1.82 16.84 0.46
CA TYR A 13 1.98 17.89 -0.57
C TYR A 13 1.25 17.44 -1.82
N THR A 14 0.37 18.29 -2.33
CA THR A 14 -0.43 18.01 -3.52
C THR A 14 -0.11 19.03 -4.60
N HIS A 15 0.22 18.54 -5.79
CA HIS A 15 0.42 19.35 -6.99
C HIS A 15 -0.71 19.05 -7.95
N LEU A 16 -1.64 20.00 -8.07
CA LEU A 16 -2.80 19.92 -8.96
C LEU A 16 -2.46 20.57 -10.30
N LEU A 17 -2.59 19.80 -11.38
CA LEU A 17 -2.45 20.32 -12.75
C LEU A 17 -3.79 20.90 -13.22
N THR A 18 -3.85 22.21 -13.43
CA THR A 18 -5.01 22.93 -13.95
C THR A 18 -4.71 23.49 -15.34
N PRO A 19 -5.73 23.94 -16.11
CA PRO A 19 -5.49 24.63 -17.38
C PRO A 19 -4.62 25.90 -17.27
N ASN A 20 -4.51 26.47 -16.06
CA ASN A 20 -3.72 27.68 -15.79
C ASN A 20 -2.31 27.38 -15.28
N GLY A 21 -1.97 26.12 -14.99
CA GLY A 21 -0.64 25.72 -14.50
C GLY A 21 -0.70 24.72 -13.33
N ILE A 22 0.38 24.64 -12.56
CA ILE A 22 0.47 23.80 -11.38
C ILE A 22 0.08 24.62 -10.14
N GLU A 23 -0.96 24.18 -9.46
CA GLU A 23 -1.36 24.70 -8.15
C GLU A 23 -0.83 23.76 -7.06
N THR A 24 -0.22 24.30 -6.02
CA THR A 24 0.35 23.50 -4.92
C THR A 24 -0.32 23.86 -3.62
N PHE A 25 -0.73 22.83 -2.87
CA PHE A 25 -1.20 23.00 -1.51
C PHE A 25 -0.72 21.84 -0.64
N SER A 26 -0.76 22.03 0.67
CA SER A 26 -0.49 20.99 1.64
C SER A 26 -1.70 20.75 2.52
N GLN A 27 -1.83 19.53 3.01
CA GLN A 27 -2.84 19.14 3.97
C GLN A 27 -2.17 18.32 5.08
N SER A 28 -2.61 18.54 6.31
CA SER A 28 -2.27 17.66 7.43
C SER A 28 -3.44 16.73 7.68
N ILE A 29 -3.20 15.42 7.71
CA ILE A 29 -4.22 14.44 8.05
C ILE A 29 -3.76 13.77 9.33
N SER A 30 -4.62 13.74 10.35
CA SER A 30 -4.31 13.06 11.61
C SER A 30 -3.81 11.64 11.31
N SER A 31 -2.58 11.37 11.69
CA SER A 31 -1.92 10.15 11.30
C SER A 31 -1.02 9.68 12.43
N ASN A 32 -1.21 8.42 12.81
CA ASN A 32 -0.21 7.64 13.52
C ASN A 32 0.77 7.09 12.47
N ILE A 33 1.54 7.95 11.79
CA ILE A 33 2.63 7.51 10.90
C ILE A 33 3.70 6.89 11.80
N ILE A 34 4.10 5.66 11.45
CA ILE A 34 5.06 4.88 12.24
C ILE A 34 6.51 5.31 11.94
N THR A 35 6.81 5.94 10.80
CA THR A 35 8.21 5.97 10.29
C THR A 35 8.61 7.30 9.64
N ASP A 36 9.83 7.80 9.91
CA ASP A 36 10.48 8.91 9.19
C ASP A 36 11.15 8.46 7.87
N VAL A 37 11.40 7.16 7.71
CA VAL A 37 11.93 6.50 6.50
C VAL A 37 11.33 5.10 6.47
N GLY A 38 10.55 4.78 5.44
CA GLY A 38 9.81 3.53 5.39
C GLY A 38 9.84 2.86 4.02
N VAL A 39 9.48 1.58 4.02
CA VAL A 39 9.24 0.76 2.83
C VAL A 39 7.74 0.64 2.59
N GLY A 40 7.33 0.68 1.33
CA GLY A 40 5.91 0.71 1.00
C GLY A 40 5.63 0.85 -0.49
N GLN A 41 4.35 0.78 -0.83
CA GLN A 41 3.85 1.08 -2.16
C GLN A 41 2.53 1.86 -2.02
N ALA A 42 2.28 2.75 -2.97
CA ALA A 42 1.06 3.54 -3.03
C ALA A 42 0.30 3.24 -4.32
N VAL A 43 -1.03 3.29 -4.25
CA VAL A 43 -1.92 3.04 -5.38
C VAL A 43 -3.20 3.87 -5.26
N PHE A 44 -3.73 4.32 -6.40
CA PHE A 44 -5.09 4.85 -6.50
C PHE A 44 -6.05 3.74 -6.96
N THR A 45 -7.28 3.72 -6.44
CA THR A 45 -8.29 2.80 -6.97
C THR A 45 -8.63 3.15 -8.43
N PRO A 46 -8.97 2.18 -9.31
CA PRO A 46 -9.29 2.46 -10.72
C PRO A 46 -10.42 3.47 -10.96
N ASP A 47 -11.40 3.53 -10.07
CA ASP A 47 -12.48 4.52 -10.06
C ASP A 47 -12.05 5.90 -9.54
N GLY A 48 -10.81 6.04 -9.06
CA GLY A 48 -10.22 7.31 -8.61
C GLY A 48 -10.79 7.86 -7.31
N THR A 49 -11.48 7.03 -6.51
CA THR A 49 -12.14 7.46 -5.28
C THR A 49 -11.30 7.27 -4.03
N LYS A 50 -10.22 6.49 -4.09
CA LYS A 50 -9.34 6.24 -2.94
C LYS A 50 -7.86 6.30 -3.31
N TYR A 51 -7.07 6.68 -2.32
CA TYR A 51 -5.62 6.57 -2.30
C TYR A 51 -5.24 5.61 -1.17
N ILE A 52 -4.41 4.62 -1.47
CA ILE A 52 -4.07 3.53 -0.57
C ILE A 52 -2.55 3.40 -0.51
N VAL A 53 -2.00 3.27 0.69
CA VAL A 53 -0.56 3.14 0.92
C VAL A 53 -0.30 2.03 1.91
N THR A 54 0.63 1.15 1.56
CA THR A 54 1.29 0.28 2.54
C THR A 54 2.54 0.95 3.06
N GLN A 55 2.79 0.90 4.36
CA GLN A 55 3.98 1.50 4.97
C GLN A 55 4.49 0.68 6.17
N GLY A 56 5.81 0.57 6.31
CA GLY A 56 6.48 -0.04 7.44
C GLY A 56 7.90 0.50 7.60
N ASP A 57 8.48 0.42 8.79
CA ASP A 57 9.83 0.96 9.07
C ASP A 57 10.90 0.23 8.24
N ASN A 58 10.76 -1.09 8.14
CA ASN A 58 11.63 -2.00 7.42
C ASN A 58 10.86 -3.31 7.13
N PHE A 59 11.51 -4.28 6.49
CA PHE A 59 10.86 -5.54 6.12
C PHE A 59 10.61 -6.51 7.30
N ASP A 60 11.19 -6.26 8.48
CA ASP A 60 11.07 -7.11 9.66
C ASP A 60 10.02 -6.63 10.66
N GLU A 61 9.39 -5.47 10.41
CA GLU A 61 8.40 -4.83 11.29
C GLU A 61 6.98 -4.87 10.69
N PRO A 62 5.92 -4.80 11.52
CA PRO A 62 4.55 -4.78 11.03
C PRO A 62 4.31 -3.65 10.02
N PHE A 63 3.61 -3.99 8.94
CA PHE A 63 3.15 -3.02 7.96
C PHE A 63 1.75 -2.51 8.30
N LEU A 64 1.54 -1.25 7.96
CA LEU A 64 0.24 -0.58 7.96
C LEU A 64 -0.30 -0.54 6.54
N LEU A 65 -1.62 -0.70 6.43
CA LEU A 65 -2.38 -0.36 5.24
C LEU A 65 -3.24 0.87 5.55
N ASP A 66 -2.84 2.02 5.02
CA ASP A 66 -3.58 3.27 5.12
C ASP A 66 -4.45 3.48 3.88
N ILE A 67 -5.72 3.79 4.11
CA ILE A 67 -6.74 3.98 3.07
C ILE A 67 -7.34 5.37 3.27
N TYR A 68 -7.34 6.18 2.23
CA TYR A 68 -7.88 7.53 2.21
C TYR A 68 -8.96 7.63 1.14
N ASP A 69 -10.04 8.36 1.42
CA ASP A 69 -10.90 8.87 0.35
C ASP A 69 -10.15 9.97 -0.39
N PHE A 70 -10.21 9.95 -1.73
CA PHE A 70 -9.48 10.85 -2.62
C PHE A 70 -10.45 11.64 -3.51
N GLU A 71 -10.38 12.97 -3.44
CA GLU A 71 -11.15 13.86 -4.29
C GLU A 71 -10.32 14.29 -5.51
N ARG A 72 -10.48 13.61 -6.65
CA ARG A 72 -9.69 13.85 -7.87
C ARG A 72 -9.64 15.31 -8.36
N CYS A 73 -10.71 16.08 -8.13
CA CYS A 73 -10.82 17.45 -8.64
C CYS A 73 -9.97 18.44 -7.84
N THR A 74 -9.78 18.17 -6.55
CA THR A 74 -9.06 19.06 -5.63
C THR A 74 -7.73 18.46 -5.19
N GLY A 75 -7.57 17.14 -5.33
CA GLY A 75 -6.44 16.39 -4.79
C GLY A 75 -6.51 16.16 -3.26
N LYS A 76 -7.65 16.47 -2.62
CA LYS A 76 -7.81 16.29 -1.16
C LYS A 76 -7.89 14.83 -0.77
N LEU A 77 -7.28 14.51 0.36
CA LEU A 77 -7.36 13.23 1.03
C LEU A 77 -8.17 13.39 2.31
N SER A 78 -9.00 12.40 2.64
CA SER A 78 -9.86 12.47 3.83
C SER A 78 -10.21 11.07 4.34
N ASN A 79 -10.93 10.99 5.47
CA ASN A 79 -11.48 9.75 6.03
C ASN A 79 -10.45 8.62 6.14
N LYS A 80 -9.28 8.92 6.71
CA LYS A 80 -8.21 7.92 6.90
C LYS A 80 -8.76 6.72 7.67
N LYS A 81 -8.68 5.54 7.06
CA LYS A 81 -8.80 4.24 7.72
C LYS A 81 -7.42 3.60 7.74
N GLN A 82 -7.05 3.01 8.87
CA GLN A 82 -5.77 2.34 9.04
C GLN A 82 -6.01 0.91 9.49
N ILE A 83 -5.38 -0.02 8.80
CA ILE A 83 -5.33 -1.42 9.19
C ILE A 83 -3.91 -1.71 9.66
N VAL A 84 -3.78 -1.94 10.96
CA VAL A 84 -2.57 -2.51 11.57
C VAL A 84 -2.78 -4.01 11.54
N SER A 85 -1.95 -4.75 10.80
CA SER A 85 -1.76 -6.20 10.92
C SER A 85 -1.53 -6.79 9.55
N LEU A 86 -0.25 -6.90 9.27
CA LEU A 86 0.38 -7.88 8.44
C LEU A 86 1.45 -8.45 9.39
N VAL A 87 1.34 -9.71 9.84
CA VAL A 87 2.40 -10.30 10.68
C VAL A 87 3.64 -10.44 9.78
N ALA A 88 4.41 -9.36 9.72
CA ALA A 88 5.74 -9.37 9.14
C ALA A 88 6.59 -10.14 10.13
N THR A 89 7.02 -11.32 9.71
CA THR A 89 8.20 -11.95 10.27
C THR A 89 9.36 -11.55 9.38
N ARG A 90 10.59 -11.70 9.88
CA ARG A 90 11.79 -11.56 9.06
C ARG A 90 11.73 -12.34 7.74
N ASP A 91 11.00 -13.45 7.74
CA ASP A 91 10.84 -14.35 6.58
C ASP A 91 9.55 -14.11 5.79
N ASN A 92 8.76 -13.08 6.12
CA ASN A 92 7.50 -12.73 5.45
C ASN A 92 7.34 -11.22 5.23
N GLY A 93 8.45 -10.48 5.24
CA GLY A 93 8.48 -9.05 4.94
C GLY A 93 8.07 -8.74 3.51
N GLY A 94 7.17 -7.79 3.31
CA GLY A 94 6.72 -7.38 1.98
C GLY A 94 5.56 -6.40 2.08
N SER A 95 5.49 -5.46 1.14
CA SER A 95 4.61 -4.29 1.24
C SER A 95 4.16 -3.81 -0.13
N GLY A 96 3.80 -4.74 -1.01
CA GLY A 96 3.17 -4.35 -2.27
C GLY A 96 1.67 -4.18 -2.10
N VAL A 97 1.06 -3.30 -2.89
CA VAL A 97 -0.38 -3.04 -2.87
C VAL A 97 -0.93 -2.81 -4.26
N VAL A 98 -2.07 -3.40 -4.55
CA VAL A 98 -2.82 -3.21 -5.81
C VAL A 98 -4.30 -3.33 -5.56
N VAL A 99 -5.10 -2.71 -6.43
CA VAL A 99 -6.57 -2.75 -6.37
C VAL A 99 -7.10 -3.49 -7.59
N SER A 100 -8.14 -4.30 -7.41
CA SER A 100 -8.86 -4.97 -8.50
C SER A 100 -9.43 -3.96 -9.51
N PRO A 101 -9.63 -4.36 -10.80
CA PRO A 101 -10.18 -3.48 -11.84
C PRO A 101 -11.52 -2.82 -11.48
N ASN A 102 -12.32 -3.47 -10.63
CA ASN A 102 -13.64 -2.99 -10.21
C ASN A 102 -13.60 -2.13 -8.92
N SER A 103 -12.41 -1.72 -8.45
CA SER A 103 -12.22 -0.91 -7.24
C SER A 103 -12.73 -1.51 -5.92
N ARG A 104 -13.07 -2.81 -5.88
CA ARG A 104 -13.64 -3.43 -4.68
C ARG A 104 -12.60 -4.08 -3.79
N PHE A 105 -11.66 -4.81 -4.37
CA PHE A 105 -10.70 -5.59 -3.61
C PHE A 105 -9.34 -4.92 -3.63
N VAL A 106 -8.73 -4.82 -2.46
CA VAL A 106 -7.31 -4.47 -2.33
C VAL A 106 -6.54 -5.73 -2.00
N TYR A 107 -5.42 -5.93 -2.70
CA TYR A 107 -4.50 -7.02 -2.46
C TYR A 107 -3.21 -6.45 -1.90
N VAL A 108 -2.74 -7.05 -0.82
CA VAL A 108 -1.46 -6.75 -0.21
C VAL A 108 -0.55 -7.95 -0.37
N THR A 109 0.63 -7.74 -0.94
CA THR A 109 1.63 -8.77 -1.17
C THR A 109 2.69 -8.72 -0.08
N MET A 110 2.84 -9.85 0.59
CA MET A 110 3.96 -10.19 1.46
C MET A 110 4.84 -11.21 0.76
N TRP A 111 6.06 -11.45 1.24
CA TRP A 111 6.96 -12.43 0.61
C TRP A 111 6.32 -13.83 0.48
N GLN A 112 5.61 -14.33 1.50
CA GLN A 112 4.99 -15.67 1.46
C GLN A 112 3.51 -15.66 1.10
N LYS A 113 2.81 -14.52 1.17
CA LYS A 113 1.35 -14.50 1.10
C LYS A 113 0.81 -13.32 0.33
N ILE A 114 -0.34 -13.53 -0.30
CA ILE A 114 -1.17 -12.45 -0.81
C ILE A 114 -2.44 -12.42 0.02
N ILE A 115 -2.72 -11.27 0.60
CA ILE A 115 -3.90 -11.03 1.42
C ILE A 115 -4.83 -10.10 0.67
N GLN A 116 -6.10 -10.46 0.59
CA GLN A 116 -7.17 -9.66 0.01
C GLN A 116 -8.04 -9.06 1.12
N TYR A 117 -8.44 -7.80 0.94
CA TYR A 117 -9.49 -7.16 1.73
C TYR A 117 -10.59 -6.61 0.80
N ASP A 118 -11.83 -6.61 1.28
CA ASP A 118 -12.98 -5.98 0.62
C ASP A 118 -13.13 -4.52 1.09
N LEU A 119 -12.87 -3.57 0.20
CA LEU A 119 -12.99 -2.13 0.47
C LEU A 119 -14.44 -1.69 0.70
N TRP A 120 -15.42 -2.52 0.37
CA TRP A 120 -16.84 -2.25 0.56
C TRP A 120 -17.39 -2.87 1.84
N ALA A 121 -16.59 -3.65 2.58
CA ALA A 121 -16.99 -4.16 3.88
C ALA A 121 -17.07 -3.03 4.92
N ASP A 122 -18.04 -3.13 5.83
CA ASP A 122 -18.16 -2.21 6.97
C ASP A 122 -16.90 -2.27 7.85
N ASP A 123 -16.43 -3.49 8.12
CA ASP A 123 -15.13 -3.78 8.73
C ASP A 123 -14.19 -4.40 7.68
N ILE A 124 -13.35 -3.54 7.09
CA ILE A 124 -12.39 -3.93 6.05
C ILE A 124 -11.39 -4.96 6.61
N LYS A 125 -10.95 -4.84 7.87
CA LYS A 125 -9.99 -5.80 8.45
C LYS A 125 -10.63 -7.17 8.66
N ALA A 126 -11.89 -7.21 9.09
CA ALA A 126 -12.61 -8.47 9.24
C ALA A 126 -12.86 -9.21 7.91
N SER A 127 -12.73 -8.52 6.76
CA SER A 127 -12.88 -9.12 5.43
C SER A 127 -11.62 -9.83 4.89
N GLU A 128 -10.58 -9.95 5.71
CA GLU A 128 -9.29 -10.55 5.34
C GLU A 128 -9.42 -11.97 4.79
N VAL A 129 -8.81 -12.21 3.62
CA VAL A 129 -8.68 -13.55 3.03
C VAL A 129 -7.28 -13.73 2.47
N VAL A 130 -6.60 -14.82 2.85
CA VAL A 130 -5.38 -15.26 2.18
C VAL A 130 -5.77 -15.89 0.84
N VAL A 131 -5.33 -15.29 -0.26
CA VAL A 131 -5.68 -15.73 -1.63
C VAL A 131 -4.55 -16.45 -2.35
N ALA A 132 -3.33 -16.35 -1.83
CA ALA A 132 -2.19 -17.14 -2.29
C ALA A 132 -1.16 -17.34 -1.17
N GLU A 133 -0.49 -18.48 -1.20
CA GLU A 133 0.67 -18.80 -0.37
C GLU A 133 1.81 -19.25 -1.28
N TYR A 134 3.04 -18.83 -0.97
CA TYR A 134 4.24 -19.23 -1.69
C TYR A 134 4.46 -20.74 -1.50
N ASP A 135 4.61 -21.44 -2.61
CA ASP A 135 4.66 -22.91 -2.66
C ASP A 135 6.08 -23.47 -2.55
N GLY A 136 7.10 -22.60 -2.41
CA GLY A 136 8.49 -23.00 -2.37
C GLY A 136 9.18 -23.08 -3.74
N PHE A 137 8.54 -22.62 -4.83
CA PHE A 137 9.16 -22.61 -6.15
C PHE A 137 10.41 -21.73 -6.23
N VAL A 138 11.53 -22.32 -6.67
CA VAL A 138 12.83 -21.65 -6.77
C VAL A 138 13.29 -21.62 -8.23
N ALA A 139 13.65 -20.43 -8.73
CA ALA A 139 14.27 -20.24 -10.04
C ALA A 139 15.58 -19.46 -9.86
N THR A 140 16.67 -20.18 -9.57
CA THR A 140 17.95 -19.67 -9.02
C THR A 140 17.82 -19.17 -7.57
N PHE A 141 16.79 -18.37 -7.28
CA PHE A 141 16.42 -17.90 -5.95
C PHE A 141 14.92 -18.11 -5.70
N PRO A 142 14.47 -18.10 -4.43
CA PRO A 142 13.05 -18.13 -4.10
C PRO A 142 12.24 -17.06 -4.83
N THR A 143 11.05 -17.43 -5.29
CA THR A 143 10.16 -16.57 -6.12
C THR A 143 9.02 -15.94 -5.31
N GLY A 144 9.33 -15.40 -4.13
CA GLY A 144 8.33 -14.76 -3.26
C GLY A 144 7.63 -13.56 -3.93
N PHE A 145 6.47 -13.18 -3.40
CA PHE A 145 5.67 -12.09 -3.97
C PHE A 145 6.23 -10.72 -3.54
N LEU A 146 6.55 -9.84 -4.50
CA LEU A 146 7.04 -8.48 -4.23
C LEU A 146 6.04 -7.39 -4.64
N TYR A 147 6.23 -6.72 -5.78
CA TYR A 147 5.40 -5.58 -6.17
C TYR A 147 4.34 -6.00 -7.19
N PRO A 148 3.05 -5.84 -6.86
CA PRO A 148 1.96 -6.04 -7.78
C PRO A 148 1.73 -4.81 -8.67
N GLN A 149 1.18 -5.05 -9.86
CA GLN A 149 0.67 -4.01 -10.75
C GLN A 149 -0.57 -4.53 -11.51
N LEU A 150 -1.59 -3.68 -11.60
CA LEU A 150 -2.75 -3.94 -12.45
C LEU A 150 -2.43 -3.57 -13.91
N ALA A 151 -2.61 -4.52 -14.83
CA ALA A 151 -2.39 -4.31 -16.25
C ALA A 151 -3.70 -3.96 -17.00
N PRO A 152 -3.60 -3.40 -18.22
CA PRO A 152 -4.78 -3.03 -19.03
C PRO A 152 -5.71 -4.19 -19.41
N ASP A 153 -5.23 -5.43 -19.35
CA ASP A 153 -6.03 -6.63 -19.60
C ASP A 153 -6.90 -7.03 -18.39
N GLY A 154 -6.86 -6.25 -17.31
CA GLY A 154 -7.62 -6.48 -16.09
C GLY A 154 -6.99 -7.52 -15.16
N ARG A 155 -5.74 -7.94 -15.42
CA ARG A 155 -5.03 -8.90 -14.57
C ARG A 155 -3.97 -8.21 -13.71
N ILE A 156 -3.73 -8.79 -12.54
CA ILE A 156 -2.68 -8.36 -11.63
C ILE A 156 -1.44 -9.21 -11.89
N TYR A 157 -0.32 -8.53 -12.12
CA TYR A 157 0.99 -9.13 -12.31
C TYR A 157 1.87 -8.79 -11.11
N ILE A 158 2.66 -9.74 -10.64
CA ILE A 158 3.48 -9.60 -9.43
C ILE A 158 4.91 -9.94 -9.81
N CYS A 159 5.86 -9.03 -9.51
CA CYS A 159 7.27 -9.33 -9.67
C CYS A 159 7.82 -10.10 -8.45
N THR A 160 8.91 -10.83 -8.66
CA THR A 160 9.64 -11.54 -7.59
C THR A 160 10.78 -10.67 -7.04
N THR A 161 11.38 -11.09 -5.93
CA THR A 161 12.43 -10.32 -5.23
C THR A 161 13.75 -10.16 -5.99
N ASN A 162 14.21 -11.18 -6.72
CA ASN A 162 15.55 -11.19 -7.30
C ASN A 162 15.70 -12.25 -8.41
N SER A 163 16.62 -12.00 -9.35
CA SER A 163 17.25 -12.92 -10.33
C SER A 163 16.54 -14.23 -10.68
N THR A 164 15.26 -14.15 -11.04
CA THR A 164 14.46 -15.24 -11.58
C THR A 164 14.39 -15.07 -13.10
N ARG A 165 14.31 -16.18 -13.84
CA ARG A 165 14.24 -16.22 -15.30
C ARG A 165 12.96 -16.89 -15.75
#